data_AF-A0A2W6CTA7-F1
#
_entry.id   AF-A0A2W6CTA7-F1
#
_cell.length_a   1.000
_cell.length_b   1.000
_cell.length_c   1.000
_cell.angle_alpha   90.00
_cell.angle_beta   90.00
_cell.angle_gamma   90.00
#
_symmetry.space_group_name_H-M   'P 1'
#
loop_
_entity.id
_entity.type
_entity.pdbx_description
1 polymer ?
#
loop_
_entity_poly.entity_id
_entity_poly.type
_entity_poly.pdbx_seq_one_letter_code
_entity_poly.pdbx_strand_id
1 'polypeptide(L)' 'MNLLEPTWDAEVGDRGSVLRAGRLAQHAGAERLAANLYELEPGAMVSPLHFHHTNEELLFVMSGSTRSGASGSR' A
#
# COMPACT_ATOMS: atom_id res chain seq x y z
N MET A 1 -0.55 -7.65 -14.50
CA MET A 1 -1.26 -7.87 -13.23
C MET A 1 -2.70 -7.38 -13.36
N ASN A 2 -3.68 -8.14 -12.87
CA ASN A 2 -5.07 -7.69 -12.71
C ASN A 2 -5.27 -7.27 -11.24
N LEU A 3 -6.02 -6.19 -10.98
CA LEU A 3 -6.33 -5.75 -9.63
C LEU A 3 -7.17 -6.78 -8.84
N LEU A 4 -8.08 -7.47 -9.51
CA LEU A 4 -8.98 -8.46 -8.90
C LEU A 4 -8.33 -9.84 -8.75
N GLU A 5 -7.23 -10.07 -9.46
CA GLU A 5 -6.42 -11.29 -9.40
C GLU A 5 -4.94 -10.87 -9.28
N PRO A 6 -4.55 -10.35 -8.10
CA PRO A 6 -3.28 -9.69 -7.93
C PRO A 6 -2.10 -10.66 -7.97
N THR A 7 -1.00 -10.19 -8.56
CA THR A 7 0.32 -10.80 -8.41
C THR A 7 1.08 -9.99 -7.37
N TRP A 8 1.61 -10.66 -6.34
CA TRP A 8 2.34 -10.01 -5.25
C TRP A 8 3.84 -9.99 -5.58
N ASP A 9 4.43 -8.79 -5.55
CA ASP A 9 5.86 -8.58 -5.75
C ASP A 9 6.66 -8.73 -4.47
N ALA A 10 6.02 -8.47 -3.32
CA ALA A 10 6.65 -8.55 -2.02
C ALA A 10 5.65 -8.97 -0.94
N GLU A 11 6.19 -9.68 0.04
CA GLU A 11 5.55 -9.97 1.32
C GLU A 11 6.51 -9.54 2.42
N VAL A 12 6.04 -8.67 3.31
CA VAL A 12 6.85 -8.04 4.35
C VAL A 12 6.16 -8.26 5.69
N GLY A 13 6.84 -8.95 6.61
CA GLY A 13 6.41 -9.06 7.99
C GLY A 13 7.04 -7.99 8.87
N ASP A 14 6.24 -7.33 9.69
CA ASP A 14 6.71 -6.44 10.76
C ASP A 14 5.82 -6.58 12.01
N ARG A 15 6.45 -6.67 13.18
CA ARG A 15 5.79 -6.76 14.51
C ARG A 15 4.64 -7.80 14.61
N GLY A 16 4.74 -8.90 13.86
CA GLY A 16 3.76 -9.98 13.88
C GLY A 16 2.56 -9.78 12.95
N SER A 17 2.58 -8.75 12.09
CA SER A 17 1.61 -8.55 11.03
C SER A 17 2.29 -8.60 9.66
N VAL A 18 1.59 -9.13 8.65
CA VAL A 18 2.08 -9.22 7.28
C VAL A 18 1.43 -8.17 6.38
N LEU A 19 2.23 -7.60 5.49
CA LEU A 19 1.80 -6.78 4.36
C LEU A 19 2.20 -7.48 3.07
N ARG A 20 1.30 -7.49 2.09
CA ARG A 20 1.60 -7.87 0.70
C ARG A 20 1.52 -6.66 -0.20
N ALA A 21 2.45 -6.53 -1.13
CA ALA A 21 2.52 -5.41 -2.07
C ALA A 21 2.65 -5.86 -3.52
N GLY A 22 1.86 -5.26 -4.41
CA GLY A 22 1.93 -5.45 -5.85
C GLY A 22 2.10 -4.11 -6.58
N ARG A 23 3.07 -4.01 -7.49
CA ARG A 23 3.45 -2.77 -8.19
C ARG A 23 2.64 -2.62 -9.48
N LEU A 24 1.34 -2.39 -9.35
CA LEU A 24 0.37 -2.33 -10.45
C LEU A 24 0.86 -1.51 -11.65
N ALA A 25 1.40 -0.30 -11.41
CA ALA A 25 1.89 0.58 -12.47
C ALA A 25 3.02 -0.07 -13.29
N GLN A 26 3.98 -0.73 -12.63
CA GLN A 26 5.08 -1.43 -13.32
C GLN A 26 4.55 -2.59 -14.16
N HIS A 27 3.65 -3.40 -13.58
CA HIS A 27 3.00 -4.50 -14.31
C HIS A 27 2.13 -4.04 -15.48
N ALA A 28 1.68 -2.78 -15.47
CA ALA A 28 0.89 -2.17 -16.54
C ALA A 28 1.75 -1.38 -17.56
N GLY A 29 3.06 -1.30 -17.36
CA GLY A 29 3.96 -0.50 -18.22
C GLY A 29 3.73 1.01 -18.11
N ALA A 30 3.22 1.49 -16.96
CA ALA A 30 2.96 2.91 -16.76
C ALA A 30 4.27 3.69 -16.49
N GLU A 31 4.40 4.85 -17.12
CA GLU A 31 5.61 5.69 -17.01
C GLU A 31 5.41 6.96 -16.21
N ARG A 32 4.16 7.44 -16.10
CA ARG A 32 3.85 8.78 -15.55
C ARG A 32 3.04 8.75 -14.26
N LEU A 33 2.44 7.60 -13.93
CA LEU A 33 1.63 7.42 -12.74
C LEU A 33 2.08 6.16 -12.02
N ALA A 34 2.41 6.30 -10.74
CA ALA A 34 2.66 5.18 -9.85
C ALA A 34 1.34 4.68 -9.26
N ALA A 35 1.22 3.36 -9.14
CA ALA A 35 0.09 2.70 -8.51
C ALA A 35 0.59 1.40 -7.88
N ASN A 36 0.26 1.21 -6.61
CA ASN A 36 0.56 0.00 -5.86
C ASN A 36 -0.73 -0.54 -5.25
N LEU A 37 -0.83 -1.86 -5.17
CA LEU A 37 -1.85 -2.55 -4.38
C LEU A 37 -1.19 -3.03 -3.09
N TYR A 38 -1.87 -2.79 -1.97
CA TYR A 38 -1.47 -3.31 -0.67
C TYR A 38 -2.58 -4.15 -0.08
N GLU A 39 -2.21 -5.27 0.53
CA GLU A 39 -3.06 -5.99 1.46
C GLU A 39 -2.39 -5.98 2.83
N LEU A 40 -3.17 -5.60 3.85
CA LEU A 40 -2.70 -5.34 5.21
C LEU A 40 -3.40 -6.27 6.18
N GLU A 41 -2.64 -7.07 6.92
CA GLU A 41 -3.16 -7.65 8.15
C GLU A 41 -3.40 -6.56 9.22
N PRO A 42 -4.29 -6.79 10.19
CA PRO A 42 -4.46 -5.88 11.32
C PRO A 42 -3.10 -5.61 12.01
N GLY A 43 -2.76 -4.33 12.16
CA GLY A 43 -1.49 -3.89 12.75
C GLY A 43 -0.36 -3.66 11.75
N ALA A 44 -0.48 -4.11 10.50
CA ALA A 44 0.49 -3.82 9.45
C ALA A 44 0.46 -2.34 9.04
N MET A 45 1.61 -1.82 8.63
CA MET A 45 1.78 -0.43 8.20
C MET A 45 2.55 -0.39 6.89
N VAL A 46 2.02 0.34 5.90
CA VAL A 46 2.68 0.50 4.58
C VAL A 46 3.98 1.29 4.70
N SER A 47 3.98 2.33 5.53
CA SER A 47 5.10 3.23 5.71
C SER A 47 4.99 4.02 7.02
N PRO A 48 6.11 4.42 7.64
CA PRO A 48 6.09 5.44 8.69
C PRO A 48 5.43 6.76 8.22
N LEU A 49 5.09 7.63 9.17
CA LEU A 49 4.62 8.98 8.86
C LEU A 49 5.66 9.72 8.00
N HIS A 50 5.23 10.20 6.84
CA HIS A 50 6.06 10.94 5.91
C HIS A 50 5.20 11.91 5.09
N PHE A 51 5.85 12.73 4.26
CA PHE A 51 5.17 13.66 3.37
C PHE A 51 5.95 13.81 2.06
N HIS A 52 5.24 14.18 1.00
CA HIS A 52 5.81 14.44 -0.31
C HIS A 52 5.59 15.91 -0.71
N HIS A 53 6.58 16.49 -1.38
CA HIS A 53 6.48 17.87 -1.90
C HIS A 53 5.91 17.94 -3.32
N THR A 54 6.09 16.89 -4.12
CA THR A 54 5.89 16.93 -5.57
C THR A 54 4.86 15.94 -6.09
N ASN A 55 4.55 14.89 -5.33
CA ASN A 55 3.65 13.84 -5.74
C ASN A 55 2.41 13.89 -4.86
N GLU A 56 1.28 14.22 -5.47
CA GLU A 56 -0.03 14.04 -4.84
C GLU A 56 -0.29 12.53 -4.69
N GLU A 57 -0.92 12.15 -3.58
CA GLU A 57 -1.19 10.75 -3.26
C GLU A 57 -2.68 10.58 -2.93
N LEU A 58 -3.29 9.56 -3.54
CA LEU A 58 -4.69 9.23 -3.34
C LEU A 58 -4.80 7.76 -2.94
N LEU A 59 -5.63 7.48 -1.93
CA LEU A 59 -5.87 6.13 -1.43
C LEU A 59 -7.30 5.69 -1.77
N PHE A 60 -7.41 4.50 -2.37
CA PHE A 60 -8.68 3.83 -2.60
C PHE A 60 -8.76 2.59 -1.70
N VAL A 61 -9.77 2.54 -0.83
CA VAL A 61 -10.04 1.35 -0.01
C VAL A 61 -10.94 0.41 -0.80
N MET A 62 -10.36 -0.68 -1.28
CA MET A 62 -11.08 -1.68 -2.10
C MET A 62 -11.95 -2.61 -1.24
N SER A 63 -11.53 -2.89 -0.01
CA SER A 63 -12.26 -3.74 0.94
C SER A 63 -11.77 -3.46 2.37
N GLY A 64 -12.61 -3.76 3.36
CA GLY A 64 -12.34 -3.56 4.78
C GLY A 64 -12.32 -2.08 5.17
N SER A 65 -11.54 -1.77 6.20
CA SER A 65 -11.35 -0.40 6.70
C SER A 65 -9.90 -0.20 7.08
N THR A 66 -9.38 0.99 6.81
CA THR A 66 -8.03 1.39 7.21
C THR A 66 -8.06 2.74 7.89
N ARG A 67 -7.00 3.04 8.63
CA ARG A 67 -6.74 4.36 9.20
C ARG A 67 -5.49 4.91 8.56
N SER A 68 -5.60 6.11 7.99
CA SER A 68 -4.45 6.89 7.56
C SER A 68 -4.06 7.92 8.63
N GLY A 69 -2.76 8.24 8.69
CA GLY A 69 -2.18 9.20 9.62
C GLY A 69 -1.35 8.56 10.74
N ALA A 70 -0.73 9.39 11.57
CA ALA A 70 0.10 8.93 12.67
C ALA A 70 -0.72 8.13 13.70
N SER A 71 -0.22 6.96 14.11
CA SER A 71 -0.68 6.35 15.35
C SER A 71 -0.10 7.17 16.51
N GLY A 72 -0.82 8.18 16.98
CA GLY A 72 -0.47 8.80 18.25
C GLY A 72 -0.53 7.74 19.34
N SER A 73 0.54 7.55 20.11
CA SER A 73 0.44 6.78 21.35
C SER A 73 -0.61 7.46 22.21
N ARG A 74 -1.74 6.79 22.44
CA ARG A 74 -2.55 7.04 23.61
C ARG A 74 -2.10 6.07 24.70
#